data_AF-A0A7X5UDG9-F1
#
_entry.id   AF-A0A7X5UDG9-F1
#
_cell.length_a   1.000
_cell.length_b   1.000
_cell.length_c   1.000
_cell.angle_alpha   90.00
_cell.angle_beta   90.00
_cell.angle_gamma   90.00
#
_symmetry.space_group_name_H-M   'P 1'
#
loop_
_entity.id
_entity.type
_entity.pdbx_description
1 polymer ?
#
loop_
_entity_poly.entity_id
_entity_poly.type
_entity_poly.pdbx_seq_one_letter_code
_entity_poly.pdbx_strand_id
1 'polypeptide(L)'
;MIILTSLVVLAAGFWLVFALIGAVLKLFFGIVGGVFSLVGSLLGAVIGGVAMLLVAPVVVLALLPVLLPVAFLVLLVWAIARATRKPVVVVTSTSH
;
A
#
# COMPACT_ATOMS: atom_id res chain seq x y z
N MET A 1 -11.90 -59.89 -13.16
CA MET A 1 -11.50 -58.53 -13.63
C MET A 1 -12.61 -57.52 -13.41
N ILE A 2 -13.84 -57.77 -13.87
CA ILE A 2 -15.01 -56.88 -13.72
C ILE A 2 -15.30 -56.35 -12.30
N ILE A 3 -15.15 -57.19 -11.27
CA ILE A 3 -15.39 -56.78 -9.87
C ILE A 3 -14.35 -55.74 -9.40
N LEU A 4 -13.10 -55.89 -9.82
CA LEU A 4 -12.05 -54.94 -9.46
C LEU A 4 -12.21 -53.64 -10.24
N THR A 5 -12.56 -53.69 -11.53
CA THR A 5 -12.83 -52.49 -12.31
C THR A 5 -14.07 -51.74 -11.81
N SER A 6 -15.14 -52.44 -11.41
CA SER A 6 -16.33 -51.77 -10.85
C SER A 6 -16.04 -51.09 -9.51
N LEU A 7 -15.26 -51.72 -8.63
CA LEU A 7 -14.83 -51.13 -7.37
C LEU A 7 -13.97 -49.88 -7.59
N VAL A 8 -13.05 -49.91 -8.55
CA VAL A 8 -12.23 -48.74 -8.91
C VAL A 8 -13.08 -47.60 -9.44
N VAL A 9 -14.07 -47.88 -10.29
CA VAL A 9 -14.99 -46.86 -10.84
C VAL A 9 -15.84 -46.23 -9.73
N LEU A 10 -16.36 -47.04 -8.80
CA LEU A 10 -17.10 -46.54 -7.63
C LEU A 10 -16.23 -45.67 -6.72
N ALA A 11 -15.00 -46.11 -6.44
CA ALA A 11 -14.06 -45.35 -5.61
C ALA A 11 -13.65 -44.03 -6.27
N ALA A 12 -13.36 -44.05 -7.58
CA ALA A 12 -13.02 -42.85 -8.35
C ALA A 12 -14.20 -41.88 -8.44
N GLY A 13 -15.43 -42.39 -8.65
CA GLY A 13 -16.63 -41.57 -8.65
C GLY A 13 -16.88 -40.89 -7.31
N PHE A 14 -16.76 -41.64 -6.21
CA PHE A 14 -16.87 -41.09 -4.85
C PHE A 14 -15.79 -40.03 -4.60
N TRP A 15 -14.53 -40.33 -4.94
CA TRP A 15 -13.43 -39.37 -4.85
C TRP A 15 -13.72 -38.08 -5.61
N LEU A 16 -14.24 -38.18 -6.84
CA LEU A 16 -14.52 -37.03 -7.70
C LEU A 16 -15.60 -36.12 -7.10
N VAL A 17 -16.63 -36.69 -6.47
CA VAL A 17 -17.68 -35.94 -5.78
C VAL A 17 -17.10 -35.15 -4.60
N PHE A 18 -16.29 -35.78 -3.75
CA PHE A 18 -15.67 -35.07 -2.62
C PHE A 18 -14.63 -34.04 -3.07
N ALA A 19 -13.89 -34.31 -4.14
CA ALA A 19 -12.99 -33.34 -4.75
C ALA A 19 -13.75 -32.12 -5.29
N LEU A 20 -14.89 -32.33 -5.94
CA LEU A 20 -15.75 -31.25 -6.43
C LEU A 20 -16.32 -30.42 -5.28
N ILE A 21 -16.84 -31.06 -4.23
CA ILE A 21 -17.34 -30.37 -3.03
C ILE A 21 -16.21 -29.55 -2.40
N GLY A 22 -15.02 -30.14 -2.22
CA GLY A 22 -13.85 -29.44 -1.69
C GLY A 22 -13.43 -28.25 -2.54
N ALA A 23 -13.48 -28.38 -3.87
CA ALA A 23 -13.17 -27.28 -4.79
C ALA A 23 -14.18 -26.13 -4.69
N VAL A 24 -15.49 -26.45 -4.63
CA VAL A 24 -16.55 -25.44 -4.49
C VAL A 24 -16.43 -24.71 -3.14
N LEU A 25 -16.25 -25.46 -2.05
CA LEU A 25 -16.04 -24.85 -0.73
C LEU A 25 -14.80 -23.96 -0.72
N LYS A 26 -13.68 -24.44 -1.28
CA LYS A 26 -12.44 -23.65 -1.36
C LYS A 26 -12.64 -22.37 -2.16
N LEU A 27 -13.39 -22.43 -3.27
CA LEU A 27 -13.71 -21.25 -4.07
C LEU A 27 -14.55 -20.26 -3.26
N PHE A 28 -15.60 -20.74 -2.57
CA PHE A 28 -16.46 -19.90 -1.76
C PHE A 28 -15.70 -19.23 -0.61
N PHE A 29 -14.97 -19.99 0.20
CA PHE A 29 -14.16 -19.45 1.28
C PHE A 29 -13.02 -18.56 0.79
N GLY A 30 -12.43 -18.87 -0.37
CA GLY A 30 -11.43 -18.03 -1.01
C GLY A 30 -11.99 -16.66 -1.42
N ILE A 31 -13.18 -16.63 -2.02
CA ILE A 31 -13.87 -15.38 -2.39
C ILE A 31 -14.26 -14.60 -1.13
N VAL A 32 -14.94 -15.23 -0.19
CA VAL A 32 -15.39 -14.57 1.05
C VAL A 32 -14.19 -14.03 1.82
N GLY A 33 -13.18 -14.87 2.09
CA GLY A 33 -11.95 -14.46 2.76
C GLY A 33 -11.20 -13.36 2.02
N GLY A 34 -11.16 -13.43 0.69
CA GLY A 34 -10.58 -12.39 -0.16
C GLY A 34 -11.29 -11.04 -0.02
N VAL A 35 -12.64 -11.03 -0.02
CA VAL A 35 -13.43 -9.81 0.18
C VAL A 35 -13.21 -9.24 1.58
N PHE A 36 -13.25 -10.06 2.62
CA PHE A 36 -12.98 -9.61 4.00
C PHE A 36 -11.55 -9.08 4.14
N SER A 37 -10.57 -9.70 3.49
CA SER A 37 -9.19 -9.23 3.48
C SER A 37 -9.06 -7.88 2.78
N LEU A 38 -9.73 -7.70 1.63
CA LEU A 38 -9.76 -6.43 0.91
C LEU A 38 -10.36 -5.32 1.78
N VAL A 39 -11.56 -5.55 2.33
CA VAL A 39 -12.24 -4.59 3.20
C VAL A 39 -11.41 -4.30 4.45
N GLY A 40 -10.89 -5.34 5.11
CA GLY A 40 -10.04 -5.20 6.29
C GLY A 40 -8.75 -4.43 5.99
N SER A 41 -8.12 -4.66 4.84
CA SER A 41 -6.93 -3.92 4.42
C SER A 41 -7.23 -2.45 4.14
N LEU A 42 -8.37 -2.15 3.51
CA LEU A 42 -8.78 -0.78 3.21
C LEU A 42 -9.08 -0.02 4.50
N LEU A 43 -9.88 -0.62 5.39
CA LEU A 43 -10.17 -0.04 6.69
C LEU A 43 -8.91 0.11 7.54
N GLY A 44 -8.04 -0.91 7.57
CA GLY A 44 -6.77 -0.87 8.26
C GLY A 44 -5.85 0.22 7.73
N ALA A 45 -5.79 0.43 6.42
CA ALA A 45 -5.01 1.50 5.80
C ALA A 45 -5.57 2.88 6.15
N VAL A 46 -6.89 3.07 6.12
CA VAL A 46 -7.52 4.34 6.47
C VAL A 46 -7.32 4.64 7.96
N ILE A 47 -7.66 3.71 8.84
CA ILE A 47 -7.56 3.89 10.29
C ILE A 47 -6.10 4.03 10.71
N GLY A 48 -5.21 3.17 10.20
CA GLY A 48 -3.78 3.23 10.46
C GLY A 48 -3.15 4.51 9.92
N GLY A 49 -3.57 4.97 8.74
CA GLY A 49 -3.15 6.24 8.15
C GLY A 49 -3.58 7.45 9.00
N VAL A 50 -4.83 7.47 9.45
CA VAL A 50 -5.33 8.53 10.35
C VAL A 50 -4.60 8.50 11.68
N ALA A 51 -4.41 7.32 12.27
CA ALA A 51 -3.65 7.16 13.51
C ALA A 51 -2.20 7.65 13.35
N MET A 52 -1.55 7.32 12.24
CA MET A 52 -0.22 7.83 11.91
C MET A 52 -0.21 9.35 11.75
N LEU A 53 -1.24 9.94 11.13
CA LEU A 53 -1.33 11.40 10.99
C LEU A 53 -1.45 12.08 12.36
N LEU A 54 -2.19 11.49 13.30
CA LEU A 54 -2.33 12.01 14.67
C LEU A 54 -1.03 11.88 15.48
N VAL A 55 -0.27 10.80 15.26
CA VAL A 55 0.99 10.53 15.96
C VAL A 55 2.18 11.21 15.27
N ALA A 56 2.06 11.57 13.99
CA ALA A 56 3.13 12.20 13.21
C ALA A 56 3.75 13.44 13.88
N PRO A 57 2.99 14.38 14.47
CA PRO A 57 3.57 15.53 15.18
C PRO A 57 4.46 15.09 16.35
N VAL A 58 4.05 14.08 17.10
CA VAL A 58 4.82 13.54 18.23
C VAL A 58 6.13 12.91 17.73
N VAL A 59 6.07 12.18 16.62
CA VAL A 59 7.25 11.58 15.98
C VAL A 59 8.19 12.66 15.44
N VAL A 60 7.66 13.72 14.82
CA VAL A 60 8.47 14.85 14.34
C VAL A 60 9.18 15.55 15.50
N LEU A 61 8.50 15.76 16.62
CA LEU A 61 9.11 16.31 17.84
C LEU A 61 10.16 15.37 18.44
N ALA A 62 9.93 14.06 18.40
CA ALA A 62 10.93 13.08 18.84
C ALA A 62 12.17 13.04 17.92
N LEU A 63 11.99 13.31 16.63
CA LEU A 63 13.06 13.36 15.62
C LEU A 63 13.72 14.75 15.53
N LEU A 64 13.29 15.73 16.32
CA LEU A 64 13.83 17.09 16.33
C LEU A 64 15.38 17.16 16.44
N PRO A 65 16.08 16.38 17.28
CA PRO A 65 17.55 16.45 17.34
C PRO A 65 18.23 16.04 16.03
N VAL A 66 17.59 15.18 15.23
CA VAL A 66 18.07 14.76 13.91
C VAL A 66 17.63 15.75 12.82
N LEU A 67 16.42 16.29 12.94
CA LEU A 67 15.85 17.23 11.97
C LEU A 67 16.47 18.63 12.06
N LEU A 68 16.89 19.08 13.24
CA LEU A 68 17.55 20.37 13.45
C LEU A 68 18.77 20.62 12.56
N PRO A 69 19.79 19.72 12.52
CA PRO A 69 20.95 19.93 11.66
C PRO A 69 20.59 19.92 10.18
N VAL A 70 19.65 19.07 9.76
CA VAL A 70 19.17 19.02 8.36
C VAL A 70 18.45 20.32 7.99
N ALA A 71 17.54 20.80 8.84
CA ALA A 71 16.82 22.05 8.63
C ALA A 71 17.78 23.24 8.55
N PHE A 72 18.82 23.25 9.38
CA PHE A 72 19.87 24.29 9.33
C PHE A 72 20.58 24.31 7.97
N LEU A 73 21.00 23.16 7.45
CA LEU A 73 21.63 23.06 6.13
C LEU A 73 20.70 23.52 5.01
N VAL A 74 19.43 23.12 5.05
CA VAL A 74 18.42 23.53 4.06
C VAL A 74 18.23 25.05 4.07
N LEU A 75 18.08 25.64 5.26
CA LEU A 75 17.93 27.08 5.41
C LEU A 75 19.18 27.85 4.96
N LEU A 76 20.37 27.31 5.24
CA LEU A 76 21.64 27.90 4.81
C LEU A 76 21.74 27.93 3.28
N VAL A 77 21.49 26.79 2.62
CA VAL A 77 21.52 26.69 1.15
C VAL A 77 20.47 27.61 0.53
N TRP A 78 19.26 27.66 1.09
CA TRP A 78 18.20 28.54 0.63
C TRP A 78 18.57 30.02 0.76
N ALA A 79 19.15 30.42 1.89
CA ALA A 79 19.59 31.80 2.13
C ALA A 79 20.66 32.23 1.11
N ILE A 80 21.65 31.37 0.86
CA ILE A 80 22.69 31.62 -0.16
C ILE A 80 22.06 31.76 -1.54
N ALA A 81 21.24 30.79 -1.96
CA ALA A 81 20.59 30.82 -3.26
C ALA A 81 19.76 32.09 -3.44
N ARG A 82 19.00 32.50 -2.41
CA ARG A 82 18.19 33.71 -2.45
C ARG A 82 19.04 34.99 -2.51
N ALA A 83 20.13 35.06 -1.77
CA ALA A 83 21.05 36.20 -1.80
C ALA A 83 21.75 36.35 -3.18
N THR A 84 21.99 35.24 -3.86
CA THR A 84 22.61 35.25 -5.20
C THR A 84 21.64 35.55 -6.35
N ARG A 85 20.32 35.58 -6.12
CA ARG A 85 19.35 35.96 -7.15
C ARG A 85 19.45 37.46 -7.44
N LYS A 86 20.05 37.82 -8.58
CA LYS A 86 20.00 39.18 -9.11
C LYS A 86 18.58 39.51 -9.60
N PRO A 87 18.07 40.73 -9.36
CA PRO A 87 16.80 41.14 -9.96
C PRO A 87 16.94 41.13 -11.48
N VAL A 88 16.10 40.36 -12.15
CA VAL A 88 16.00 40.39 -13.62
C VAL A 88 15.33 41.72 -13.97
N VAL A 89 16.14 42.70 -14.36
CA VAL A 89 15.64 43.95 -14.93
C VAL A 89 15.13 43.60 -16.33
N VAL A 90 13.83 43.38 -16.44
CA VAL A 90 13.16 43.25 -17.74
C VAL A 90 13.13 44.65 -18.34
N VAL A 91 14.07 44.93 -19.24
CA VAL A 91 14.04 46.17 -20.02
C VAL A 91 12.95 45.98 -21.08
N THR A 92 11.75 46.47 -20.80
CA THR A 92 10.71 46.61 -21.82
C THR A 92 11.19 47.67 -22.82
N SER A 93 11.67 47.24 -23.98
CA SER A 93 11.95 48.16 -25.08
C SER A 93 10.63 48.72 -25.58
N THR A 94 10.32 49.97 -25.23
CA THR A 94 9.29 50.74 -25.92
C THR A 94 9.78 51.00 -27.34
N SER A 95 9.26 50.23 -28.31
CA SER A 95 9.42 50.53 -29.74
C SER A 95 8.56 51.74 -30.09
N HIS A 96 9.21 52.82 -30.53
CA HIS A 96 8.59 53.94 -31.24
C HIS A 96 8.53 53.67 -32.74
#